data_AF-A0A6F9AUD6-F1
#
_entry.id   AF-A0A6F9AUD6-F1
#
_cell.length_a   1.000
_cell.length_b   1.000
_cell.length_c   1.000
_cell.angle_alpha   90.00
_cell.angle_beta   90.00
_cell.angle_gamma   90.00
#
_symmetry.space_group_name_H-M   'P 1'
#
loop_
_entity.id
_entity.type
_entity.pdbx_description
1 polymer ?
#
loop_
_entity_poly.entity_id
_entity_poly.type
_entity_poly.pdbx_seq_one_letter_code
_entity_poly.pdbx_strand_id
1 'polypeptide(L)'
;MEKKKNKANWVRSPQLRSLNSTINSPPSGSSAKERVHSVDPYGFERSKDFDYESYEELMSEYLAVLTRRSISETGVPNEHRGLTWMAASGAQEHLEKNPGYYHSLLDTTKQQHDPKLVDSIRTDLNRTFPDNVQFRKTSNPCLQKTLYNVLLAYGHHNPAVGYCQ
;
A
#
# COMPACT_ATOMS: atom_id res chain seq x y z
N MET A 1 -29.91 -33.24 -20.86
CA MET A 1 -29.84 -33.88 -19.52
C MET A 1 -28.45 -33.66 -18.94
N GLU A 2 -28.41 -32.92 -17.83
CA GLU A 2 -27.35 -32.68 -16.84
C GLU A 2 -25.89 -33.06 -17.12
N LYS A 3 -25.01 -32.05 -17.25
CA LYS A 3 -23.58 -32.17 -16.88
C LYS A 3 -23.44 -31.79 -15.40
N LYS A 4 -23.26 -32.79 -14.52
CA LYS A 4 -23.02 -32.57 -13.08
C LYS A 4 -21.65 -31.91 -12.87
N LYS A 5 -21.67 -30.70 -12.29
CA LYS A 5 -20.49 -29.92 -11.87
C LYS A 5 -19.82 -30.60 -10.68
N ASN A 6 -18.59 -31.07 -10.87
CA ASN A 6 -17.73 -31.52 -9.78
C ASN A 6 -17.09 -30.29 -9.11
N LYS A 7 -17.77 -29.69 -8.11
CA LYS A 7 -17.17 -28.68 -7.24
C LYS A 7 -16.45 -29.42 -6.11
N ALA A 8 -15.16 -29.63 -6.29
CA ALA A 8 -14.28 -30.21 -5.29
C ALA A 8 -14.37 -29.39 -3.99
N ASN A 9 -14.69 -30.10 -2.92
CA ASN A 9 -15.03 -29.61 -1.60
C ASN A 9 -13.73 -29.48 -0.77
N TRP A 10 -12.84 -28.55 -1.15
CA TRP A 10 -11.52 -28.37 -0.53
C TRP A 10 -11.56 -27.75 0.88
N VAL A 11 -12.74 -27.32 1.36
CA VAL A 11 -12.87 -26.48 2.57
C VAL A 11 -12.97 -27.29 3.87
N ARG A 12 -12.91 -28.63 3.82
CA ARG A 12 -13.14 -29.51 4.99
C ARG A 12 -11.99 -30.46 5.36
N SER A 13 -10.76 -30.21 4.90
CA SER A 13 -9.61 -31.02 5.33
C SER A 13 -9.12 -30.62 6.73
N PRO A 14 -9.14 -31.52 7.74
CA PRO A 14 -8.68 -31.23 9.10
C PRO A 14 -7.20 -30.80 9.17
N GLN A 15 -6.39 -31.24 8.21
CA GLN A 15 -4.97 -30.90 8.12
C GLN A 15 -4.73 -29.39 7.83
N LEU A 16 -5.63 -28.73 7.08
CA LEU A 16 -5.53 -27.28 6.81
C LEU A 16 -5.93 -26.43 8.03
N ARG A 17 -6.83 -26.94 8.90
CA ARG A 17 -7.15 -26.28 10.19
C ARG A 17 -5.96 -26.31 11.15
N SER A 18 -5.26 -27.44 11.22
CA SER A 18 -4.06 -27.59 12.06
C SER A 18 -2.88 -26.75 11.57
N LEU A 19 -2.69 -26.62 10.26
CA LEU A 19 -1.70 -25.69 9.69
C LEU A 19 -2.06 -24.23 10.00
N ASN A 20 -3.33 -23.83 9.87
CA ASN A 20 -3.75 -22.46 10.17
C ASN A 20 -3.69 -22.08 11.66
N SER A 21 -3.85 -23.04 12.59
CA SER A 21 -3.64 -22.75 14.02
C SER A 21 -2.17 -22.55 14.34
N THR A 22 -1.27 -23.31 13.70
CA THR A 22 0.18 -23.21 13.92
C THR A 22 0.80 -21.99 13.24
N ILE A 23 0.27 -21.57 12.08
CA ILE A 23 0.75 -20.39 11.32
C ILE A 23 0.31 -19.07 11.97
N ASN A 24 -0.83 -19.04 12.67
CA ASN A 24 -1.38 -17.82 13.29
C ASN A 24 -1.27 -17.77 14.82
N SER A 25 -0.64 -18.76 15.45
CA SER A 25 -0.35 -18.68 16.88
C SER A 25 0.91 -17.84 17.09
N PRO A 26 0.87 -16.78 17.92
CA PRO A 26 2.09 -16.07 18.27
C PRO A 26 3.08 -17.04 18.94
N PRO A 27 4.39 -16.85 18.73
CA PRO A 27 5.40 -17.67 19.40
C PRO A 27 5.17 -17.60 20.91
N SER A 28 5.14 -18.77 21.57
CA SER A 28 4.83 -18.87 22.99
C SER A 28 5.78 -17.98 23.81
N GLY A 29 5.24 -16.92 24.41
CA GLY A 29 5.92 -16.10 25.41
C GLY A 29 6.29 -14.67 25.01
N SER A 30 6.07 -14.22 23.78
CA SER A 30 6.37 -12.83 23.39
C SER A 30 5.12 -11.95 23.41
N SER A 31 5.17 -10.77 24.02
CA SER A 31 4.04 -9.81 24.07
C SER A 31 3.89 -9.02 22.76
N ALA A 32 2.71 -8.45 22.43
CA ALA A 32 2.56 -7.60 21.24
C ALA A 32 3.58 -6.46 21.21
N LYS A 33 3.96 -5.93 22.39
CA LYS A 33 4.96 -4.89 22.52
C LYS A 33 6.34 -5.29 21.97
N GLU A 34 6.67 -6.58 22.00
CA GLU A 34 7.93 -7.10 21.46
C GLU A 34 7.81 -7.44 19.97
N ARG A 35 6.60 -7.82 19.49
CA ARG A 35 6.37 -8.24 18.10
C ARG A 35 6.05 -7.08 17.16
N VAL A 36 5.49 -5.98 17.68
CA VAL A 36 5.00 -4.86 16.87
C VAL A 36 6.00 -3.72 16.91
N HIS A 37 6.51 -3.35 15.73
CA HIS A 37 7.41 -2.21 15.58
C HIS A 37 6.74 -0.87 15.92
N SER A 38 7.52 0.12 16.36
CA SER A 38 7.03 1.47 16.65
C SER A 38 6.43 2.15 15.41
N VAL A 39 6.97 1.88 14.22
CA VAL A 39 6.45 2.34 12.94
C VAL A 39 5.84 1.14 12.21
N ASP A 40 4.63 1.29 11.68
CA ASP A 40 3.97 0.25 10.91
C ASP A 40 4.55 0.09 9.48
N PRO A 41 4.21 -0.97 8.74
CA PRO A 41 4.69 -1.18 7.37
C PRO A 41 4.32 -0.06 6.37
N TYR A 42 3.39 0.82 6.72
CA TYR A 42 2.97 1.94 5.89
C TYR A 42 3.64 3.26 6.28
N GLY A 43 4.43 3.29 7.36
CA GLY A 43 5.18 4.46 7.79
C GLY A 43 4.49 5.30 8.87
N PHE A 44 3.48 4.78 9.56
CA PHE A 44 2.82 5.50 10.66
C PHE A 44 3.40 5.10 12.01
N GLU A 45 3.76 6.10 12.81
CA GLU A 45 4.34 5.92 14.14
C GLU A 45 3.22 5.71 15.17
N ARG A 46 3.34 4.67 15.98
CA ARG A 46 2.43 4.40 17.10
C ARG A 46 2.71 5.37 18.24
N SER A 47 1.67 5.69 18.99
CA SER A 47 1.80 6.48 20.22
C SER A 47 2.77 5.80 21.21
N LYS A 48 3.45 6.59 22.03
CA LYS A 48 4.28 6.07 23.14
C LYS A 48 3.42 5.34 24.17
N ASP A 49 2.19 5.81 24.35
CA ASP A 49 1.20 5.24 25.27
C ASP A 49 0.28 4.25 24.56
N PHE A 50 0.74 3.63 23.47
CA PHE A 50 -0.05 2.65 22.73
C PHE A 50 -0.40 1.47 23.63
N ASP A 51 -1.70 1.19 23.75
CA ASP A 51 -2.22 0.10 24.55
C ASP A 51 -2.05 -1.24 23.79
N TYR A 52 -0.93 -1.90 24.07
CA TYR A 52 -0.61 -3.19 23.47
C TYR A 52 -1.53 -4.32 23.95
N GLU A 53 -2.13 -4.21 25.15
CA GLU A 53 -3.04 -5.22 25.69
C GLU A 53 -4.39 -5.15 24.97
N SER A 54 -4.94 -3.94 24.81
CA SER A 54 -6.15 -3.73 24.00
C SER A 54 -5.93 -4.15 22.54
N TYR A 55 -4.74 -3.92 21.98
CA TYR A 55 -4.39 -4.38 20.64
C TYR A 55 -4.37 -5.92 20.55
N GLU A 56 -3.78 -6.63 21.52
CA GLU A 56 -3.79 -8.10 21.55
C GLU A 56 -5.20 -8.65 21.64
N GLU A 57 -6.05 -8.06 22.50
CA GLU A 57 -7.45 -8.45 22.63
C GLU A 57 -8.19 -8.28 21.30
N LEU A 58 -8.11 -7.09 20.70
CA LEU A 58 -8.72 -6.78 19.40
C LEU A 58 -8.22 -7.73 18.31
N MET A 59 -6.90 -7.93 18.21
CA MET A 59 -6.29 -8.74 17.17
C MET A 59 -6.61 -10.23 17.35
N SER A 60 -6.78 -10.72 18.58
CA SER A 60 -7.15 -12.10 18.85
C SER A 60 -8.55 -12.45 18.30
N GLU A 61 -9.52 -11.54 18.43
CA GLU A 61 -10.85 -11.68 17.85
C GLU A 61 -10.82 -11.50 16.33
N TYR A 62 -10.11 -10.46 15.87
CA TYR A 62 -10.01 -10.12 14.45
C TYR A 62 -9.37 -11.23 13.63
N LEU A 63 -8.24 -11.79 14.06
CA LEU A 63 -7.55 -12.87 13.36
C LEU A 63 -8.39 -14.15 13.33
N ALA A 64 -9.15 -14.45 14.39
CA ALA A 64 -10.08 -15.58 14.39
C ALA A 64 -11.24 -15.37 13.39
N VAL A 65 -11.75 -14.15 13.27
CA VAL A 65 -12.78 -13.80 12.27
C VAL A 65 -12.22 -13.84 10.85
N LEU A 66 -11.04 -13.25 10.60
CA LEU A 66 -10.36 -13.25 9.31
C LEU A 66 -10.05 -14.67 8.83
N THR A 67 -9.47 -15.50 9.71
CA THR A 67 -9.14 -16.90 9.39
C THR A 67 -10.39 -17.69 8.97
N ARG A 68 -11.55 -17.38 9.56
CA ARG A 68 -12.84 -17.97 9.17
C ARG A 68 -13.38 -17.47 7.82
N ARG A 69 -13.03 -16.25 7.40
CA ARG A 69 -13.53 -15.61 6.16
C ARG A 69 -12.65 -15.83 4.92
N SER A 70 -11.46 -16.39 5.10
CA SER A 70 -10.55 -16.93 4.06
C SER A 70 -9.62 -15.95 3.34
N ILE A 71 -8.48 -16.54 2.92
CA ILE A 71 -7.27 -15.98 2.31
C ILE A 71 -7.52 -15.35 0.92
N SER A 72 -8.68 -15.54 0.30
CA SER A 72 -9.01 -14.87 -0.98
C SER A 72 -9.51 -13.43 -0.79
N GLU A 73 -9.96 -13.05 0.41
CA GLU A 73 -10.46 -11.69 0.69
C GLU A 73 -9.35 -10.75 1.22
N THR A 74 -8.16 -11.26 1.52
CA THR A 74 -7.09 -10.52 2.21
C THR A 74 -6.35 -9.52 1.32
N GLY A 75 -6.70 -9.42 0.04
CA GLY A 75 -6.01 -8.60 -0.94
C GLY A 75 -4.60 -9.10 -1.28
N VAL A 76 -3.90 -8.35 -2.13
CA VAL A 76 -2.53 -8.70 -2.52
C VAL A 76 -1.58 -8.46 -1.35
N PRO A 77 -0.73 -9.45 -0.96
CA PRO A 77 0.30 -9.28 0.06
C PRO A 77 1.22 -8.09 -0.23
N ASN A 78 1.67 -7.38 0.80
CA ASN A 78 2.35 -6.09 0.65
C ASN A 78 3.59 -6.18 -0.24
N GLU A 79 4.39 -7.24 -0.07
CA GLU A 79 5.58 -7.59 -0.84
C GLU A 79 5.31 -7.83 -2.33
N HIS A 80 4.06 -8.14 -2.70
CA HIS A 80 3.67 -8.43 -4.08
C HIS A 80 2.84 -7.32 -4.72
N ARG A 81 2.38 -6.31 -3.94
CA ARG A 81 1.51 -5.23 -4.45
C ARG A 81 2.15 -4.47 -5.60
N GLY A 82 3.44 -4.10 -5.48
CA GLY A 82 4.14 -3.35 -6.51
C GLY A 82 4.11 -4.05 -7.87
N LEU A 83 4.55 -5.31 -7.92
CA LEU A 83 4.55 -6.10 -9.16
C LEU A 83 3.13 -6.40 -9.67
N THR A 84 2.22 -6.76 -8.77
CA THR A 84 0.85 -7.13 -9.14
C THR A 84 0.10 -5.94 -9.74
N TRP A 85 0.22 -4.75 -9.14
CA TRP A 85 -0.46 -3.55 -9.64
C TRP A 85 0.21 -2.96 -10.88
N MET A 86 1.54 -3.08 -11.01
CA MET A 86 2.24 -2.72 -12.25
C MET A 86 1.72 -3.54 -13.44
N ALA A 87 1.56 -4.85 -13.25
CA ALA A 87 1.02 -5.74 -14.27
C ALA A 87 -0.46 -5.47 -14.54
N ALA A 88 -1.29 -5.39 -13.49
CA ALA A 88 -2.73 -5.22 -13.62
C ALA A 88 -3.14 -3.90 -14.29
N SER A 89 -2.36 -2.83 -14.09
CA SER A 89 -2.61 -1.51 -14.71
C SER A 89 -2.09 -1.39 -16.15
N GLY A 90 -1.28 -2.35 -16.62
CA GLY A 90 -0.55 -2.23 -17.89
C GLY A 90 0.62 -1.24 -17.86
N ALA A 91 0.97 -0.69 -16.69
CA ALA A 91 2.02 0.32 -16.55
C ALA A 91 3.39 -0.18 -17.03
N GLN A 92 3.69 -1.48 -16.87
CA GLN A 92 4.94 -2.09 -17.36
C GLN A 92 5.11 -1.92 -18.87
N GLU A 93 4.07 -2.24 -19.63
CA GLU A 93 4.08 -2.15 -21.09
C GLU A 93 4.23 -0.69 -21.55
N HIS A 94 3.55 0.25 -20.88
CA HIS A 94 3.68 1.67 -21.17
C HIS A 94 5.09 2.20 -20.89
N LEU A 95 5.72 1.75 -19.81
CA LEU A 95 7.10 2.13 -19.46
C LEU A 95 8.09 1.64 -20.53
N GLU A 96 7.96 0.39 -20.96
CA GLU A 96 8.83 -0.21 -21.99
C GLU A 96 8.65 0.43 -23.36
N LYS A 97 7.41 0.77 -23.74
CA LYS A 97 7.11 1.44 -25.01
C LYS A 97 7.57 2.90 -25.07
N ASN A 98 7.71 3.57 -23.93
CA ASN A 98 7.96 5.01 -23.86
C ASN A 98 9.20 5.33 -22.99
N PRO A 99 10.40 4.83 -23.35
CA PRO A 99 11.60 5.05 -22.56
C PRO A 99 11.91 6.54 -22.40
N GLY A 100 12.17 6.96 -21.17
CA GLY A 100 12.51 8.36 -20.85
C GLY A 100 11.34 9.35 -20.85
N TYR A 101 10.12 8.92 -21.19
CA TYR A 101 8.96 9.81 -21.30
C TYR A 101 8.64 10.53 -19.98
N TYR A 102 8.62 9.80 -18.86
CA TYR A 102 8.42 10.40 -17.53
C TYR A 102 9.45 11.51 -17.24
N HIS A 103 10.72 11.28 -17.55
CA HIS A 103 11.78 12.26 -17.34
C HIS A 103 11.61 13.48 -18.26
N SER A 104 11.13 13.30 -19.49
CA SER A 104 10.84 14.42 -20.38
C SER A 104 9.72 15.33 -19.86
N LEU A 105 8.73 14.78 -19.13
CA LEU A 105 7.64 15.57 -18.53
C LEU A 105 8.12 16.44 -17.35
N LEU A 106 9.23 16.05 -16.72
CA LEU A 106 9.84 16.77 -15.60
C LEU A 106 10.93 17.75 -16.04
N ASP A 107 11.27 17.77 -17.32
CA ASP A 107 12.38 18.56 -17.85
C ASP A 107 11.99 20.04 -17.98
N THR A 108 12.46 20.84 -17.03
CA THR A 108 12.24 22.30 -16.99
C THR A 108 12.98 23.06 -18.08
N THR A 109 13.96 22.45 -18.74
CA THR A 109 14.66 23.08 -19.87
C THR A 109 13.80 23.11 -21.14
N LYS A 110 12.82 22.21 -21.22
CA LYS A 110 11.91 22.07 -22.36
C LYS A 110 10.61 22.85 -22.19
N GLN A 111 10.09 22.95 -20.97
CA GLN A 111 8.90 23.75 -20.68
C GLN A 111 8.90 24.28 -19.25
N GLN A 112 8.39 25.50 -19.09
CA GLN A 112 8.12 26.06 -17.77
C GLN A 112 6.82 25.46 -17.22
N HIS A 113 6.83 25.04 -15.95
CA HIS A 113 5.64 24.49 -15.33
C HIS A 113 4.58 25.57 -15.08
N ASP A 114 3.31 25.25 -15.32
CA ASP A 114 2.19 26.13 -14.98
C ASP A 114 2.21 26.44 -13.47
N PRO A 115 2.32 27.72 -13.06
CA PRO A 115 2.30 28.10 -11.66
C PRO A 115 1.05 27.60 -10.91
N LYS A 116 -0.12 27.61 -11.57
CA LYS A 116 -1.38 27.18 -10.92
C LYS A 116 -1.36 25.70 -10.59
N LEU A 117 -0.84 24.88 -11.51
CA LEU A 117 -0.64 23.45 -11.31
C LEU A 117 0.32 23.20 -10.13
N VAL A 118 1.47 23.88 -10.12
CA VAL A 118 2.49 23.73 -9.08
C VAL A 118 1.97 24.12 -7.70
N ASP A 119 1.27 25.25 -7.60
CA ASP A 119 0.76 25.75 -6.32
C ASP A 119 -0.36 24.86 -5.76
N SER A 120 -1.22 24.33 -6.63
CA SER A 120 -2.27 23.38 -6.23
C SER A 120 -1.67 22.09 -5.67
N ILE A 121 -0.71 21.49 -6.39
CA ILE A 121 0.01 20.29 -5.93
C ILE A 121 0.72 20.55 -4.58
N ARG A 122 1.41 21.69 -4.43
CA ARG A 122 2.13 22.03 -3.20
C ARG A 122 1.20 22.19 -2.00
N THR A 123 0.02 22.77 -2.21
CA THR A 123 -0.99 22.94 -1.16
C THR A 123 -1.41 21.59 -0.61
N ASP A 124 -1.71 20.64 -1.50
CA ASP A 124 -2.17 19.30 -1.14
C ASP A 124 -1.07 18.41 -0.56
N LEU A 125 0.16 18.56 -1.05
CA LEU A 125 1.30 17.84 -0.50
C LEU A 125 1.51 18.12 0.99
N ASN A 126 1.34 19.36 1.45
CA ASN A 126 1.55 19.73 2.85
C ASN A 126 0.57 19.04 3.81
N ARG A 127 -0.59 18.60 3.31
CA ARG A 127 -1.63 17.90 4.07
C ARG A 127 -1.73 16.41 3.73
N THR A 128 -0.88 15.90 2.84
CA THR A 128 -0.88 14.48 2.43
C THR A 128 0.04 13.68 3.36
N PHE A 129 -0.55 12.75 4.11
CA PHE A 129 0.16 11.91 5.08
C PHE A 129 1.03 12.68 6.10
N PRO A 130 0.46 13.66 6.83
CA PRO A 130 1.24 14.55 7.70
C PRO A 130 2.02 13.81 8.81
N ASP A 131 1.46 12.70 9.30
CA ASP A 131 2.04 11.90 10.38
C ASP A 131 2.94 10.76 9.91
N ASN A 132 3.04 10.56 8.58
CA ASN A 132 3.85 9.48 8.02
C ASN A 132 5.33 9.84 8.09
N VAL A 133 6.13 8.95 8.67
CA VAL A 133 7.56 9.18 8.90
C VAL A 133 8.34 9.37 7.61
N GLN A 134 7.88 8.85 6.47
CA GLN A 134 8.56 8.98 5.17
C GLN A 134 8.17 10.28 4.45
N PHE A 135 7.10 10.94 4.87
CA PHE A 135 6.63 12.22 4.31
C PHE A 135 7.09 13.44 5.13
N ARG A 136 7.82 13.26 6.24
CA ARG A 136 8.41 14.40 6.99
C ARG A 136 9.52 15.04 6.15
N LYS A 137 9.65 16.37 6.24
CA LYS A 137 10.70 17.14 5.53
C LYS A 137 12.12 16.76 5.96
N THR A 138 12.26 16.22 7.16
CA THR A 138 13.54 15.75 7.73
C THR A 138 13.92 14.32 7.31
N SER A 139 13.04 13.63 6.57
CA SER A 139 13.24 12.22 6.21
C SER A 139 14.21 12.07 5.05
N ASN A 140 14.97 10.97 5.05
CA ASN A 140 15.90 10.64 3.97
C ASN A 140 15.76 9.15 3.58
N PRO A 141 15.21 8.82 2.40
CA PRO A 141 14.61 9.74 1.42
C PRO A 141 13.24 10.29 1.89
N CYS A 142 12.91 11.51 1.49
CA CYS A 142 11.60 12.11 1.71
C CYS A 142 10.68 11.82 0.52
N LEU A 143 9.52 11.20 0.76
CA LEU A 143 8.57 10.82 -0.29
C LEU A 143 7.75 11.99 -0.85
N GLN A 144 7.75 13.16 -0.19
CA GLN A 144 7.08 14.35 -0.74
C GLN A 144 7.60 14.73 -2.12
N LYS A 145 8.93 14.63 -2.35
CA LYS A 145 9.52 14.97 -3.64
C LYS A 145 9.12 13.95 -4.72
N THR A 146 9.07 12.66 -4.36
CA THR A 146 8.60 11.61 -5.27
C THR A 146 7.14 11.83 -5.66
N LEU A 147 6.26 12.07 -4.68
CA LEU A 147 4.85 12.35 -4.94
C LEU A 147 4.66 13.61 -5.79
N TYR A 148 5.37 14.69 -5.45
CA TYR A 148 5.37 15.93 -6.26
C TYR A 148 5.70 15.64 -7.72
N ASN A 149 6.77 14.89 -7.99
CA ASN A 149 7.20 14.60 -9.35
C ASN A 149 6.14 13.78 -10.12
N VAL A 150 5.51 12.79 -9.48
CA VAL A 150 4.45 11.99 -10.13
C VAL A 150 3.24 12.86 -10.49
N LEU A 151 2.76 13.68 -9.55
CA LEU A 151 1.61 14.57 -9.78
C LEU A 151 1.90 15.62 -10.85
N LEU A 152 3.09 16.20 -10.83
CA LEU A 152 3.53 17.17 -11.83
C LEU A 152 3.63 16.54 -13.22
N ALA A 153 4.25 15.36 -13.32
CA ALA A 153 4.36 14.64 -14.59
C ALA A 153 2.97 14.29 -15.14
N TYR A 154 2.04 13.85 -14.28
CA TYR A 154 0.67 13.56 -14.69
C TYR A 154 -0.04 14.81 -15.24
N GLY A 155 0.08 15.96 -14.55
CA GLY A 155 -0.51 17.22 -15.02
C GLY A 155 -0.01 17.63 -16.40
N HIS A 156 1.28 17.37 -16.71
CA HIS A 156 1.84 17.59 -18.05
C HIS A 156 1.44 16.52 -19.07
N HIS A 157 1.27 15.28 -18.64
CA HIS A 157 0.83 14.18 -19.49
C HIS A 157 -0.60 14.42 -20.01
N ASN A 158 -1.49 14.98 -19.18
CA ASN A 158 -2.87 15.29 -19.54
C ASN A 158 -3.24 16.75 -19.20
N PRO A 159 -2.79 17.75 -19.99
CA PRO A 159 -3.00 19.17 -19.68
C PRO A 159 -4.47 19.61 -19.66
N ALA A 160 -5.36 18.88 -20.34
CA ALA A 160 -6.79 19.18 -20.35
C ALA A 160 -7.43 18.93 -18.98
N VAL A 161 -6.90 17.97 -18.22
CA VAL A 161 -7.33 17.67 -16.84
C VAL A 161 -6.45 18.40 -15.83
N GLY A 162 -5.12 18.39 -16.05
CA GLY A 162 -4.15 18.96 -15.13
C GLY A 162 -4.09 18.18 -13.82
N TYR A 163 -4.32 18.87 -12.71
CA TYR A 163 -4.38 18.29 -11.36
C TYR A 163 -5.74 18.57 -10.73
N CYS A 164 -6.30 17.56 -10.06
CA CYS A 164 -7.55 17.66 -9.33
C CYS A 164 -7.29 17.46 -7.84
N GLN A 165 -7.94 18.28 -7.02
CA GLN A 165 -7.93 18.24 -5.56
C GLN A 165 -8.90 17.20 -5.02
#